data_AF-A0AAD8UH24-F1
#
_entry.id   AF-A0AAD8UH24-F1
#
_cell.length_a   1.000
_cell.length_b   1.000
_cell.length_c   1.000
_cell.angle_alpha   90.00
_cell.angle_beta   90.00
_cell.angle_gamma   90.00
#
_symmetry.space_group_name_H-M   'P 1'
#
loop_
_entity.id
_entity.type
_entity.pdbx_description
1 polymer ?
#
loop_
_entity_poly.entity_id
_entity_poly.type
_entity_poly.pdbx_seq_one_letter_code
_entity_poly.pdbx_strand_id
1 'polypeptide(L)'
;METDPPQQVISCDKANVLAVSRLWRRAVTDFFAREYPQIKLSHQLADSAAMLMVKDPRSFNGVVLMDNTFGDILSDVSSVVPGSLGLLPSASISSTTPGSGGIGLYEPIHGSAPDIAGKGIANPVATILAAAMMLKYSFGMVDEAKAIDKAVEKVLDSKDIDGHEIRTPDLGGIATTVEVGNAICRQLESLVK
;
A
#
# COMPACT_ATOMS: atom_id res chain seq x y z
N MET A 1 17.31 -0.49 6.90
CA MET A 1 16.57 -0.55 5.63
C MET A 1 15.74 -1.81 5.66
N GLU A 2 14.46 -1.74 5.27
CA GLU A 2 13.57 -2.92 5.31
C GLU A 2 13.86 -3.94 4.20
N THR A 3 14.63 -3.55 3.18
CA THR A 3 15.03 -4.40 2.05
C THR A 3 16.54 -4.33 1.82
N ASP A 4 17.13 -5.48 1.45
CA ASP A 4 18.54 -5.61 1.03
C ASP A 4 18.61 -6.46 -0.25
N PRO A 5 19.02 -5.90 -1.41
CA PRO A 5 19.43 -4.51 -1.62
C PRO A 5 18.27 -3.52 -1.46
N PRO A 6 18.54 -2.23 -1.19
CA PRO A 6 17.51 -1.21 -1.08
C PRO A 6 16.71 -1.09 -2.38
N GLN A 7 15.40 -0.97 -2.23
CA GLN A 7 14.50 -0.72 -3.36
C GLN A 7 14.80 0.63 -4.04
N GLN A 8 14.64 0.67 -5.36
CA GLN A 8 14.75 1.92 -6.13
C GLN A 8 13.62 2.89 -5.77
N VAL A 9 13.88 4.19 -5.94
CA VAL A 9 12.89 5.26 -5.81
C VAL A 9 12.63 5.87 -7.18
N ILE A 10 11.36 5.95 -7.55
CA ILE A 10 10.88 6.57 -8.79
C ILE A 10 10.18 7.86 -8.40
N SER A 11 10.81 9.00 -8.66
CA SER A 11 10.23 10.32 -8.40
C SER A 11 9.39 10.78 -9.59
N CYS A 12 8.08 10.91 -9.41
CA CYS A 12 7.18 11.41 -10.45
C CYS A 12 6.95 12.91 -10.33
N ASP A 13 7.02 13.61 -11.47
CA ASP A 13 6.81 15.05 -11.53
C ASP A 13 6.26 15.49 -12.90
N LYS A 14 6.11 16.80 -13.10
CA LYS A 14 5.78 17.40 -14.41
C LYS A 14 6.75 18.50 -14.83
N ALA A 15 8.06 18.26 -14.67
CA ALA A 15 9.11 19.25 -14.82
C ALA A 15 9.22 19.88 -16.23
N ASN A 16 8.68 19.20 -17.25
CA ASN A 16 8.61 19.72 -18.62
C ASN A 16 7.57 20.84 -18.80
N VAL A 17 6.63 21.00 -17.87
CA VAL A 17 5.58 22.04 -17.92
C VAL A 17 5.64 22.94 -16.69
N LEU A 18 5.72 22.35 -15.49
CA LEU A 18 5.56 23.07 -14.23
C LEU A 18 6.91 23.49 -13.64
N ALA A 19 7.05 24.78 -13.33
CA ALA A 19 8.23 25.31 -12.64
C ALA A 19 8.40 24.70 -11.24
N VAL A 20 7.29 24.49 -10.52
CA VAL A 20 7.30 23.82 -9.20
C VAL A 20 7.82 22.38 -9.29
N SER A 21 7.52 21.66 -10.37
CA SER A 21 8.05 20.32 -10.61
C SER A 21 9.55 20.31 -10.91
N ARG A 22 10.11 21.39 -11.48
CA ARG A 22 11.57 21.54 -11.61
C ARG A 22 12.24 21.73 -10.26
N LEU A 23 11.61 22.52 -9.38
CA LEU A 23 12.07 22.68 -7.99
C LEU A 23 12.02 21.34 -7.24
N TRP A 24 10.90 20.62 -7.33
CA TRP A 24 10.75 19.26 -6.79
C TRP A 24 11.88 18.34 -7.25
N ARG A 25 12.06 18.21 -8.57
CA ARG A 25 13.09 17.34 -9.15
C ARG A 25 14.49 17.68 -8.63
N ARG A 26 14.83 18.96 -8.56
CA ARG A 26 16.11 19.42 -8.00
C ARG A 26 16.23 19.03 -6.53
N ALA A 27 15.25 19.37 -5.70
CA ALA A 27 15.28 19.09 -4.27
C ALA A 27 15.41 17.59 -3.97
N VAL A 28 14.64 16.75 -4.66
CA VAL A 28 14.72 15.28 -4.52
C VAL A 28 16.08 14.78 -4.97
N THR A 29 16.59 15.23 -6.12
CA THR A 29 17.91 14.80 -6.62
C THR A 29 19.03 15.16 -5.64
N ASP A 30 19.06 16.42 -5.18
CA ASP A 30 20.08 16.92 -4.25
C ASP A 30 20.01 16.17 -2.90
N PHE A 31 18.79 15.87 -2.40
CA PHE A 31 18.59 15.11 -1.18
C PHE A 31 19.11 13.67 -1.28
N PHE A 32 18.72 12.93 -2.31
CA PHE A 32 19.16 11.54 -2.48
C PHE A 32 20.66 11.45 -2.72
N ALA A 33 21.24 12.36 -3.51
CA ALA A 33 22.69 12.38 -3.75
C ALA A 33 23.50 12.60 -2.46
N ARG A 34 22.96 13.38 -1.51
CA ARG A 34 23.63 13.73 -0.25
C ARG A 34 23.40 12.70 0.86
N GLU A 35 22.15 12.30 1.06
CA GLU A 35 21.72 11.50 2.23
C GLU A 35 21.61 10.00 1.93
N TYR A 36 21.29 9.63 0.68
CA TYR A 36 21.03 8.25 0.27
C TYR A 36 21.67 7.88 -1.08
N PRO A 37 22.98 8.12 -1.30
CA PRO A 37 23.64 7.88 -2.59
C PRO A 37 23.61 6.42 -3.06
N GLN A 38 23.39 5.49 -2.15
CA GLN A 38 23.23 4.05 -2.40
C GLN A 38 21.88 3.67 -3.00
N ILE A 39 20.86 4.54 -2.93
CA ILE A 39 19.53 4.27 -3.48
C ILE A 39 19.49 4.71 -4.94
N LYS A 40 19.08 3.80 -5.83
CA LYS A 40 18.83 4.13 -7.23
C LYS A 40 17.61 5.06 -7.33
N LEU A 41 17.84 6.31 -7.69
CA LEU A 41 16.80 7.30 -7.99
C LEU A 41 16.60 7.41 -9.51
N SER A 42 15.35 7.37 -9.95
CA SER A 42 14.94 7.74 -11.32
C SER A 42 13.82 8.79 -11.28
N HIS A 43 13.66 9.53 -12.38
CA HIS A 43 12.58 10.52 -12.53
C HIS A 43 11.65 10.11 -13.68
N GLN A 44 10.35 10.22 -13.46
CA GLN A 44 9.31 9.90 -14.46
C GLN A 44 8.30 11.05 -14.58
N LEU A 45 7.82 11.36 -15.78
CA LEU A 45 6.76 12.36 -15.92
C LEU A 45 5.41 11.77 -15.51
N ALA A 46 4.61 12.48 -14.71
CA ALA A 46 3.38 11.97 -14.09
C ALA A 46 2.34 11.42 -15.09
N ASP A 47 2.19 12.05 -16.26
CA ASP A 47 1.31 11.57 -17.34
C ASP A 47 1.80 10.24 -17.92
N SER A 48 3.10 10.17 -18.23
CA SER A 48 3.70 8.92 -18.71
C SER A 48 3.73 7.84 -17.63
N ALA A 49 3.82 8.22 -16.35
CA ALA A 49 3.72 7.29 -15.24
C ALA A 49 2.33 6.65 -15.18
N ALA A 50 1.27 7.45 -15.32
CA ALA A 50 -0.10 6.94 -15.42
C ALA A 50 -0.25 5.91 -16.54
N MET A 51 0.26 6.23 -17.74
CA MET A 51 0.22 5.31 -18.88
C MET A 51 0.98 4.01 -18.63
N LEU A 52 2.18 4.11 -18.05
CA LEU A 52 3.02 2.95 -17.76
C LEU A 52 2.44 2.09 -16.63
N MET A 53 1.80 2.69 -15.62
CA MET A 53 1.18 1.95 -14.51
C MET A 53 0.03 1.07 -15.00
N VAL A 54 -0.72 1.52 -16.02
CA VAL A 54 -1.75 0.71 -16.67
C VAL A 54 -1.14 -0.36 -17.59
N LYS A 55 -0.11 0.00 -18.37
CA LYS A 55 0.47 -0.88 -19.40
C LYS A 55 1.39 -1.97 -18.82
N ASP A 56 2.25 -1.59 -17.88
CA ASP A 56 3.28 -2.41 -17.27
C ASP A 56 3.53 -1.96 -15.81
N PRO A 57 2.59 -2.26 -14.89
CA PRO A 57 2.71 -1.84 -13.48
C PRO A 57 3.96 -2.38 -12.80
N ARG A 58 4.50 -3.52 -13.28
CA ARG A 58 5.73 -4.13 -12.73
C ARG A 58 6.97 -3.26 -12.93
N SER A 59 6.95 -2.35 -13.90
CA SER A 59 8.01 -1.35 -14.10
C SER A 59 8.16 -0.40 -12.90
N PHE A 60 7.13 -0.27 -12.05
CA PHE A 60 7.13 0.53 -10.82
C PHE A 60 7.49 -0.27 -9.56
N ASN A 61 8.09 -1.45 -9.68
CA ASN A 61 8.54 -2.21 -8.51
C ASN A 61 9.60 -1.41 -7.73
N GLY A 62 9.25 -0.98 -6.51
CA GLY A 62 10.04 -0.09 -5.66
C GLY A 62 9.15 0.91 -4.93
N VAL A 63 9.72 2.08 -4.60
CA VAL A 63 8.99 3.19 -3.97
C VAL A 63 8.70 4.25 -5.02
N VAL A 64 7.44 4.67 -5.13
CA VAL A 64 7.06 5.77 -6.02
C VAL A 64 6.80 7.03 -5.19
N LEU A 65 7.56 8.08 -5.46
CA LEU A 65 7.57 9.34 -4.71
C LEU A 65 6.97 10.45 -5.57
N MET A 66 6.01 11.20 -5.03
CA MET A 66 5.29 12.24 -5.79
C MET A 66 4.91 13.41 -4.90
N ASP A 67 4.49 14.51 -5.52
CA ASP A 67 3.75 15.56 -4.81
C ASP A 67 2.33 15.09 -4.43
N ASN A 68 1.61 15.95 -3.69
CA ASN A 68 0.28 15.64 -3.18
C ASN A 68 -0.71 15.27 -4.31
N THR A 69 -0.80 16.10 -5.35
CA THR A 69 -1.80 15.92 -6.42
C THR A 69 -1.52 14.72 -7.31
N PHE A 70 -0.25 14.49 -7.69
CA PHE A 70 0.09 13.30 -8.48
C PHE A 70 -0.01 12.03 -7.64
N GLY A 71 0.35 12.09 -6.36
CA GLY A 71 0.22 10.99 -5.41
C GLY A 71 -1.23 10.54 -5.24
N ASP A 72 -2.16 11.48 -5.04
CA ASP A 72 -3.59 11.22 -4.95
C ASP A 72 -4.09 10.45 -6.18
N ILE A 73 -3.91 11.02 -7.38
CA ILE A 73 -4.36 10.43 -8.65
C ILE A 73 -3.72 9.07 -8.93
N LEU A 74 -2.39 8.95 -8.78
CA LEU A 74 -1.69 7.72 -9.16
C LEU A 74 -1.84 6.62 -8.11
N SER A 75 -2.11 6.95 -6.84
CA SER A 75 -2.49 5.96 -5.83
C SER A 75 -3.82 5.28 -6.19
N ASP A 76 -4.81 6.05 -6.65
CA ASP A 76 -6.07 5.50 -7.18
C ASP A 76 -5.86 4.68 -8.46
N VAL A 77 -5.00 5.11 -9.38
CA VAL A 77 -4.67 4.28 -10.56
C VAL A 77 -3.98 2.97 -10.17
N SER A 78 -3.09 3.01 -9.17
CA SER A 78 -2.43 1.79 -8.68
C SER A 78 -3.44 0.83 -8.04
N SER A 79 -4.52 1.37 -7.49
CA SER A 79 -5.50 0.61 -6.73
C SER A 79 -6.33 -0.36 -7.56
N VAL A 80 -6.53 -0.03 -8.84
CA VAL A 80 -7.29 -0.86 -9.77
C VAL A 80 -6.45 -1.99 -10.37
N VAL A 81 -5.12 -1.92 -10.27
CA VAL A 81 -4.20 -2.94 -10.79
C VAL A 81 -4.44 -4.33 -10.16
N PRO A 82 -4.53 -4.48 -8.82
CA PRO A 82 -4.87 -5.76 -8.20
C PRO A 82 -6.34 -6.16 -8.35
N GLY A 83 -7.20 -5.26 -8.84
CA GLY A 83 -8.62 -5.53 -9.13
C GLY A 83 -9.60 -5.20 -8.01
N SER A 84 -9.16 -4.69 -6.85
CA SER A 84 -10.07 -4.22 -5.79
C SER A 84 -9.48 -3.11 -4.90
N LEU A 85 -10.29 -2.06 -4.70
CA LEU A 85 -10.05 -1.01 -3.70
C LEU A 85 -10.08 -1.52 -2.25
N GLY A 86 -10.77 -2.65 -2.01
CA GLY A 86 -10.94 -3.25 -0.69
C GLY A 86 -9.66 -3.82 -0.08
N LEU A 87 -8.55 -3.84 -0.84
CA LEU A 87 -7.27 -4.41 -0.43
C LEU A 87 -6.27 -3.39 0.13
N LEU A 88 -6.50 -2.09 -0.05
CA LEU A 88 -5.41 -1.11 0.01
C LEU A 88 -5.45 -0.26 1.29
N PRO A 89 -4.54 -0.50 2.24
CA PRO A 89 -4.40 0.33 3.41
C PRO A 89 -3.63 1.63 3.08
N SER A 90 -3.79 2.65 3.92
CA SER A 90 -3.00 3.88 3.86
C SER A 90 -2.62 4.37 5.25
N ALA A 91 -1.59 5.21 5.31
CA ALA A 91 -1.16 5.85 6.54
C ALA A 91 -0.63 7.27 6.28
N SER A 92 -1.14 8.23 7.05
CA SER A 92 -0.58 9.57 7.19
C SER A 92 0.21 9.63 8.48
N ILE A 93 1.54 9.63 8.38
CA ILE A 93 2.45 9.46 9.52
C ILE A 93 3.42 10.63 9.66
N SER A 94 3.72 11.01 10.91
CA SER A 94 4.74 12.00 11.25
C SER A 94 6.17 11.43 11.34
N SER A 95 6.28 10.10 11.45
CA SER A 95 7.55 9.37 11.50
C SER A 95 7.37 7.97 10.92
N THR A 96 8.35 7.52 10.14
CA THR A 96 8.43 6.16 9.63
C THR A 96 9.20 5.22 10.57
N THR A 97 9.78 5.74 11.65
CA THR A 97 10.54 4.94 12.62
C THR A 97 9.55 4.21 13.55
N PRO A 98 9.50 2.86 13.55
CA PRO A 98 8.59 2.10 14.40
C PRO A 98 8.72 2.48 15.87
N GLY A 99 7.59 2.75 16.53
CA GLY A 99 7.54 3.01 17.97
C GLY A 99 8.13 4.36 18.40
N SER A 100 8.41 5.28 17.46
CA SER A 100 9.00 6.58 17.79
C SER A 100 8.04 7.55 18.49
N GLY A 101 6.83 7.12 18.85
CA GLY A 101 5.79 7.95 19.47
C GLY A 101 5.20 9.01 18.53
N GLY A 102 5.38 8.88 17.21
CA GLY A 102 4.81 9.78 16.22
C GLY A 102 3.29 9.64 16.12
N ILE A 103 2.60 10.75 15.84
CA ILE A 103 1.17 10.73 15.50
C ILE A 103 1.00 10.12 14.11
N GLY A 104 0.03 9.23 13.95
CA GLY A 104 -0.35 8.65 12.67
C GLY A 104 -1.88 8.46 12.54
N LEU A 105 -2.39 8.64 11.33
CA LEU A 105 -3.75 8.31 10.92
C LEU A 105 -3.67 7.12 9.94
N TYR A 106 -4.42 6.05 10.21
CA TYR A 106 -4.40 4.81 9.43
C TYR A 106 -5.82 4.52 8.97
N GLU A 107 -6.00 4.39 7.66
CA GLU A 107 -7.32 4.24 7.06
C GLU A 107 -7.24 3.48 5.73
N PRO A 108 -8.32 2.75 5.33
CA PRO A 108 -8.40 2.25 3.97
C PRO A 108 -8.51 3.42 2.98
N ILE A 109 -8.00 3.26 1.76
CA ILE A 109 -8.18 4.31 0.73
C ILE A 109 -9.61 4.39 0.20
N HIS A 110 -10.39 3.31 0.35
CA HIS A 110 -11.74 3.26 -0.20
C HIS A 110 -12.71 4.14 0.59
N GLY A 111 -13.70 4.71 -0.11
CA GLY A 111 -14.77 5.48 0.52
C GLY A 111 -15.79 4.64 1.29
N SER A 112 -16.94 5.25 1.60
CA SER A 112 -18.00 4.65 2.42
C SER A 112 -18.82 3.55 1.73
N ALA A 113 -18.69 3.38 0.41
CA ALA A 113 -19.43 2.43 -0.43
C ALA A 113 -20.93 2.30 -0.06
N PRO A 114 -21.73 3.40 -0.20
CA PRO A 114 -23.12 3.44 0.28
C PRO A 114 -24.05 2.40 -0.36
N ASP A 115 -23.72 1.99 -1.58
CA ASP A 115 -24.44 0.99 -2.37
C ASP A 115 -24.35 -0.43 -1.78
N ILE A 116 -23.33 -0.74 -0.97
CA ILE A 116 -23.16 -2.04 -0.29
C ILE A 116 -23.26 -1.97 1.24
N ALA A 117 -23.46 -0.77 1.80
CA ALA A 117 -23.60 -0.57 3.23
C ALA A 117 -24.72 -1.45 3.82
N GLY A 118 -24.42 -2.15 4.92
CA GLY A 118 -25.36 -3.05 5.59
C GLY A 118 -25.61 -4.39 4.90
N LYS A 119 -24.99 -4.66 3.74
CA LYS A 119 -25.19 -5.94 3.00
C LYS A 119 -24.24 -7.06 3.44
N GLY A 120 -23.23 -6.77 4.28
CA GLY A 120 -22.28 -7.77 4.77
C GLY A 120 -21.34 -8.34 3.71
N ILE A 121 -21.11 -7.61 2.63
CA ILE A 121 -20.26 -8.02 1.49
C ILE A 121 -19.06 -7.08 1.27
N ALA A 122 -18.86 -6.10 2.15
CA ALA A 122 -17.69 -5.22 2.09
C ALA A 122 -16.42 -6.02 2.39
N ASN A 123 -15.34 -5.76 1.66
CA ASN A 123 -14.04 -6.37 1.91
C ASN A 123 -13.36 -5.70 3.12
N PRO A 124 -13.09 -6.42 4.23
CA PRO A 124 -12.51 -5.81 5.43
C PRO A 124 -10.99 -5.64 5.35
N VAL A 125 -10.32 -6.15 4.31
CA VAL A 125 -8.87 -6.32 4.26
C VAL A 125 -8.11 -5.01 4.41
N ALA A 126 -8.48 -3.95 3.66
CA ALA A 126 -7.80 -2.66 3.74
C ALA A 126 -7.81 -2.08 5.17
N THR A 127 -8.91 -2.23 5.90
CA THR A 127 -9.00 -1.77 7.29
C THR A 127 -8.14 -2.60 8.23
N ILE A 128 -8.10 -3.92 8.03
CA ILE A 128 -7.25 -4.83 8.81
C ILE A 128 -5.76 -4.51 8.58
N LEU A 129 -5.35 -4.31 7.32
CA LEU A 129 -3.97 -3.95 6.99
C LEU A 129 -3.61 -2.54 7.48
N ALA A 130 -4.57 -1.59 7.53
CA ALA A 130 -4.35 -0.30 8.15
C ALA A 130 -4.07 -0.43 9.66
N ALA A 131 -4.75 -1.35 10.35
CA ALA A 131 -4.42 -1.69 11.74
C ALA A 131 -3.04 -2.35 11.88
N ALA A 132 -2.62 -3.18 10.93
CA ALA A 132 -1.26 -3.72 10.90
C ALA A 132 -0.21 -2.61 10.74
N MET A 133 -0.44 -1.63 9.86
CA MET A 133 0.41 -0.44 9.74
C MET A 133 0.48 0.35 11.05
N MET A 134 -0.65 0.50 11.75
CA MET A 134 -0.70 1.17 13.05
C MET A 134 0.17 0.46 14.09
N LEU A 135 0.08 -0.87 14.19
CA LEU A 135 0.92 -1.70 15.06
C LEU A 135 2.41 -1.51 14.75
N LYS A 136 2.78 -1.55 13.47
CA LYS A 136 4.15 -1.36 13.02
C LYS A 136 4.66 0.04 13.38
N TYR A 137 4.01 1.09 12.88
CA TYR A 137 4.58 2.45 12.93
C TYR A 137 4.36 3.13 14.28
N SER A 138 3.16 3.06 14.86
CA SER A 138 2.86 3.76 16.12
C SER A 138 3.32 2.98 17.34
N PHE A 139 3.12 1.65 17.33
CA PHE A 139 3.37 0.82 18.50
C PHE A 139 4.70 0.06 18.47
N GLY A 140 5.42 0.06 17.34
CA GLY A 140 6.67 -0.68 17.21
C GLY A 140 6.49 -2.21 17.22
N MET A 141 5.25 -2.69 17.11
CA MET A 141 4.85 -4.09 17.12
C MET A 141 5.02 -4.69 15.72
N VAL A 142 6.27 -4.76 15.27
CA VAL A 142 6.63 -5.12 13.90
C VAL A 142 6.30 -6.58 13.59
N ASP A 143 6.50 -7.48 14.54
CA ASP A 143 6.29 -8.91 14.33
C ASP A 143 4.79 -9.27 14.29
N GLU A 144 3.98 -8.61 15.11
CA GLU A 144 2.52 -8.73 15.11
C GLU A 144 1.92 -8.17 13.82
N ALA A 145 2.41 -7.02 13.35
CA ALA A 145 2.01 -6.46 12.06
C ALA A 145 2.30 -7.45 10.90
N LYS A 146 3.51 -8.02 10.87
CA LYS A 146 3.88 -9.05 9.87
C LYS A 146 3.02 -10.31 9.97
N ALA A 147 2.62 -10.71 11.18
CA ALA A 147 1.75 -11.86 11.37
C ALA A 147 0.35 -11.59 10.77
N ILE A 148 -0.17 -10.37 10.91
CA ILE A 148 -1.43 -9.95 10.26
C ILE A 148 -1.28 -9.96 8.74
N ASP A 149 -0.21 -9.38 8.19
CA ASP A 149 0.05 -9.36 6.75
C ASP A 149 0.05 -10.79 6.16
N LYS A 150 0.81 -11.69 6.79
CA LYS A 150 0.87 -13.11 6.40
C LYS A 150 -0.48 -13.82 6.53
N ALA A 151 -1.27 -13.49 7.55
CA ALA A 151 -2.59 -14.09 7.72
C ALA A 151 -3.54 -13.66 6.60
N VAL A 152 -3.50 -12.38 6.21
CA VAL A 152 -4.26 -11.85 5.08
C VAL A 152 -3.84 -12.51 3.78
N GLU A 153 -2.53 -12.56 3.49
CA GLU A 153 -1.98 -13.22 2.30
C GLU A 153 -2.49 -14.66 2.20
N LYS A 154 -2.28 -15.48 3.24
CA LYS A 154 -2.68 -16.89 3.27
C LYS A 154 -4.18 -17.10 3.07
N VAL A 155 -5.03 -16.20 3.60
CA VAL A 155 -6.49 -16.29 3.45
C VAL A 155 -6.95 -15.97 2.04
N LEU A 156 -6.35 -14.95 1.41
CA LEU A 156 -6.74 -14.50 0.07
C LEU A 156 -6.08 -15.30 -1.05
N ASP A 157 -4.88 -15.82 -0.85
CA ASP A 157 -4.12 -16.57 -1.85
C ASP A 157 -4.90 -17.78 -2.35
N SER A 158 -4.69 -18.12 -3.62
CA SER A 158 -5.35 -19.26 -4.24
C SER A 158 -4.75 -20.59 -3.75
N LYS A 159 -5.55 -21.65 -3.82
CA LYS A 159 -5.15 -22.97 -3.30
C LYS A 159 -3.93 -23.57 -4.01
N ASP A 160 -3.70 -23.21 -5.27
CA ASP A 160 -2.56 -23.67 -6.06
C ASP A 160 -1.21 -23.11 -5.57
N ILE A 161 -1.23 -21.98 -4.85
CA ILE A 161 -0.06 -21.39 -4.18
C ILE A 161 -0.15 -21.55 -2.66
N ASP A 162 -0.84 -22.59 -2.19
CA ASP A 162 -1.02 -22.90 -0.76
C ASP A 162 -1.79 -21.81 0.01
N GLY A 163 -2.81 -21.20 -0.60
CA GLY A 163 -3.75 -20.30 0.09
C GLY A 163 -5.13 -20.92 0.38
N HIS A 164 -5.99 -20.18 1.08
CA HIS A 164 -7.35 -20.64 1.43
C HIS A 164 -8.42 -20.25 0.41
N GLU A 165 -8.14 -19.26 -0.45
CA GLU A 165 -9.04 -18.73 -1.48
C GLU A 165 -10.38 -18.22 -0.91
N ILE A 166 -10.36 -17.59 0.28
CA ILE A 166 -11.55 -17.04 0.93
C ILE A 166 -11.63 -15.55 0.60
N ARG A 167 -12.50 -15.21 -0.36
CA ARG A 167 -12.57 -13.88 -0.99
C ARG A 167 -13.98 -13.32 -0.97
N THR A 168 -14.08 -12.00 -0.76
CA THR A 168 -15.32 -11.24 -0.93
C THR A 168 -15.68 -11.04 -2.41
N PRO A 169 -16.91 -10.58 -2.74
CA PRO A 169 -17.38 -10.46 -4.13
C PRO A 169 -16.56 -9.55 -5.05
N ASP A 170 -15.95 -8.49 -4.51
CA ASP A 170 -15.04 -7.58 -5.22
C ASP A 170 -13.79 -8.29 -5.77
N LEU A 171 -13.43 -9.43 -5.20
CA LEU A 171 -12.32 -10.28 -5.64
C LEU A 171 -12.79 -11.54 -6.41
N GLY A 172 -14.06 -11.54 -6.85
CA GLY A 172 -14.67 -12.68 -7.55
C GLY A 172 -15.05 -13.87 -6.66
N GLY A 173 -14.98 -13.70 -5.33
CA GLY A 173 -15.41 -14.72 -4.37
C GLY A 173 -16.87 -14.60 -3.97
N ILE A 174 -17.28 -15.38 -2.97
CA ILE A 174 -18.66 -15.40 -2.43
C ILE A 174 -18.71 -15.21 -0.92
N ALA A 175 -17.56 -15.02 -0.26
CA ALA A 175 -17.51 -14.89 1.19
C ALA A 175 -18.06 -13.54 1.64
N THR A 176 -18.69 -13.52 2.80
CA THR A 176 -19.15 -12.31 3.49
C THR A 176 -18.00 -11.61 4.20
N THR A 177 -18.21 -10.35 4.58
CA THR A 177 -17.27 -9.56 5.41
C THR A 177 -16.84 -10.33 6.66
N VAL A 178 -17.81 -10.97 7.33
CA VAL A 178 -17.58 -11.70 8.58
C VAL A 178 -16.80 -13.00 8.34
N GLU A 179 -17.07 -13.71 7.25
CA GLU A 179 -16.34 -14.94 6.92
C GLU A 179 -14.87 -14.66 6.63
N VAL A 180 -14.57 -13.61 5.86
CA VAL A 180 -13.18 -13.19 5.59
C VAL A 180 -12.49 -12.74 6.87
N GLY A 181 -13.12 -11.87 7.68
CA GLY A 181 -12.56 -11.42 8.95
C GLY A 181 -12.25 -12.58 9.91
N ASN A 182 -13.19 -13.51 10.08
CA ASN A 182 -13.01 -14.69 10.92
C ASN A 182 -11.92 -15.63 10.39
N ALA A 183 -11.80 -15.77 9.07
CA ALA A 183 -10.74 -16.57 8.46
C ALA A 183 -9.36 -15.98 8.77
N ILE A 184 -9.22 -14.66 8.65
CA ILE A 184 -7.98 -13.94 9.00
C ILE A 184 -7.65 -14.14 10.49
N CYS A 185 -8.61 -13.99 11.40
CA CYS A 185 -8.38 -14.22 12.83
C CYS A 185 -7.88 -15.65 13.11
N ARG A 186 -8.53 -16.68 12.55
CA ARG A 186 -8.10 -18.08 12.71
C ARG A 186 -6.70 -18.33 12.15
N GLN A 187 -6.39 -17.73 11.00
CA GLN A 187 -5.05 -17.86 10.42
C GLN A 187 -4.01 -17.15 11.28
N LEU A 188 -4.31 -15.96 11.79
CA LEU A 188 -3.44 -15.22 12.70
C LEU A 188 -3.15 -16.01 13.98
N GLU A 189 -4.17 -16.60 14.61
CA GLU A 189 -4.03 -17.48 15.79
C GLU A 189 -3.07 -18.65 15.56
N SER A 190 -2.92 -19.12 14.33
CA SER A 190 -1.94 -20.18 14.01
C SER A 190 -0.50 -19.66 13.90
N LEU A 191 -0.31 -18.36 13.66
CA LEU A 191 0.99 -17.71 13.46
C LEU A 191 1.58 -17.12 14.75
N VAL A 192 0.75 -16.82 15.75
CA VAL A 192 1.16 -16.13 16.99
C VAL A 192 1.21 -17.05 18.23
N LYS A 193 1.18 -18.37 18.03
CA LYS A 193 1.32 -19.37 19.11
C LYS A 193 2.76 -19.55 19.55
#